data_AF-J6I220-F1
#
_entry.id   AF-J6I220-F1
#
_cell.length_a   1.000
_cell.length_b   1.000
_cell.length_c   1.000
_cell.angle_alpha   90.00
_cell.angle_beta   90.00
_cell.angle_gamma   90.00
#
_symmetry.space_group_name_H-M   'P 1'
#
loop_
_entity.id
_entity.type
_entity.pdbx_description
1 polymer ?
#
loop_
_entity_poly.entity_id
_entity_poly.type
_entity_poly.pdbx_seq_one_letter_code
_entity_poly.pdbx_strand_id
1 'polypeptide(L)'
;MKKIFLILLALWLFACKQTTPITEQPISPEIEAKLYELLKRVPYTSNEYPGLEFFYSNVVDIPTHLDPVFGKVDISLLPKTAQFNPYILQYFSNDLLLSEHLTPAIHKLSPEEIARYFDVYISAIDNQYFTGEKGEKMSDEEGAVCVPFKQVTYLLKDGVWSKGATFSASTEEEISTLMDNQISYRKGIIAPYENVCQVDNPNELSERIVRLGAYDLEQQLHSCDLNGDGQEDYLFSFAEREGVAEAHRRVVILLSGEEMHKYRLLIAPNFCPMFYPLHRIVCKGGYFTFEFKKDKFVVELYITFKYNKYANNFLLHRLGCINLGMEKDNPHREVQLTTKDFGEIFFENFDKEEFNEIIDRRWSGEEE
;
A
#
# COMPACT_ATOMS: atom_id res chain seq x y z
N MET A 1 -24.62 -59.02 -30.69
CA MET A 1 -25.17 -57.90 -29.87
C MET A 1 -24.33 -57.58 -28.62
N LYS A 2 -23.86 -58.55 -27.81
CA LYS A 2 -23.05 -58.26 -26.60
C LYS A 2 -21.70 -57.54 -26.85
N LYS A 3 -20.98 -57.83 -27.95
CA LYS A 3 -19.70 -57.18 -28.27
C LYS A 3 -19.84 -55.70 -28.68
N ILE A 4 -20.92 -55.33 -29.38
CA ILE A 4 -21.17 -53.94 -29.81
C ILE A 4 -21.57 -53.08 -28.60
N PHE A 5 -22.31 -53.64 -27.65
CA PHE A 5 -22.71 -52.96 -26.42
C PHE A 5 -21.51 -52.68 -25.50
N LEU A 6 -20.54 -53.60 -25.42
CA LEU A 6 -19.28 -53.40 -24.68
C LEU A 6 -18.37 -52.35 -25.33
N ILE A 7 -18.34 -52.26 -26.67
CA ILE A 7 -17.57 -51.22 -27.39
C ILE A 7 -18.22 -49.84 -27.21
N LEU A 8 -19.56 -49.75 -27.24
CA LEU A 8 -20.28 -48.50 -26.95
C LEU A 8 -20.13 -48.07 -25.50
N LEU A 9 -20.18 -49.00 -24.54
CA LEU A 9 -19.95 -48.70 -23.12
C LEU A 9 -18.49 -48.29 -22.87
N ALA A 10 -17.52 -48.92 -23.54
CA ALA A 10 -16.12 -48.54 -23.50
C ALA A 10 -15.88 -47.16 -24.15
N LEU A 11 -16.53 -46.84 -25.28
CA LEU A 11 -16.47 -45.51 -25.90
C LEU A 11 -17.16 -44.43 -25.04
N TRP A 12 -18.18 -44.79 -24.27
CA TRP A 12 -18.84 -43.89 -23.31
C TRP A 12 -18.01 -43.67 -22.04
N LEU A 13 -17.22 -44.67 -21.62
CA LEU A 13 -16.28 -44.60 -20.49
C LEU A 13 -14.93 -43.96 -20.89
N PHE A 14 -14.50 -44.10 -22.16
CA PHE A 14 -13.31 -43.46 -22.74
C PHE A 14 -13.58 -42.09 -23.36
N ALA A 15 -14.84 -41.67 -23.45
CA ALA A 15 -15.18 -40.26 -23.35
C ALA A 15 -14.88 -39.80 -21.91
N CYS A 16 -13.63 -39.94 -21.48
CA CYS A 16 -13.03 -39.08 -20.48
C CYS A 16 -13.43 -37.68 -20.92
N LYS A 17 -14.35 -37.07 -20.17
CA LYS A 17 -14.49 -35.62 -20.20
C LYS A 17 -13.08 -35.12 -20.00
N GLN A 18 -12.42 -34.65 -21.05
CA GLN A 18 -11.38 -33.65 -20.88
C GLN A 18 -12.13 -32.52 -20.20
N THR A 19 -12.10 -32.54 -18.86
CA THR A 19 -12.64 -31.47 -18.05
C THR A 19 -11.86 -30.26 -18.48
N THR A 20 -12.53 -29.39 -19.23
CA THR A 20 -11.98 -28.12 -19.69
C THR A 20 -11.26 -27.48 -18.51
N PRO A 21 -9.96 -27.16 -18.64
CA PRO A 21 -9.17 -26.58 -17.57
C PRO A 21 -9.93 -25.44 -16.89
N ILE A 22 -9.82 -25.31 -15.57
CA ILE A 22 -10.58 -24.27 -14.84
C ILE A 22 -10.24 -22.87 -15.35
N THR A 23 -9.01 -22.69 -15.83
CA THR A 23 -8.50 -21.48 -16.49
C THR A 23 -9.22 -21.16 -17.80
N GLU A 24 -9.88 -22.12 -18.43
CA GLU A 24 -10.62 -21.94 -19.69
C GLU A 24 -12.12 -21.71 -19.49
N GLN A 25 -12.66 -22.08 -18.33
CA GLN A 25 -14.08 -21.88 -18.01
C GLN A 25 -14.42 -20.39 -17.76
N PRO A 26 -15.67 -19.97 -18.02
CA PRO A 26 -16.15 -18.63 -17.64
C PRO A 26 -16.33 -18.52 -16.13
N ILE A 27 -16.29 -17.30 -15.58
CA ILE A 27 -16.60 -17.07 -14.16
C ILE A 27 -17.99 -17.64 -13.83
N SER A 28 -18.03 -18.39 -12.73
CA SER A 28 -19.23 -18.99 -12.17
C SER A 28 -19.08 -19.07 -10.65
N PRO A 29 -20.17 -19.24 -9.89
CA PRO A 29 -20.10 -19.34 -8.42
C PRO A 29 -19.14 -20.43 -7.92
N GLU A 30 -18.98 -21.53 -8.67
CA GLU A 30 -18.03 -22.58 -8.34
C GLU A 30 -16.57 -22.12 -8.49
N ILE A 31 -16.26 -21.37 -9.54
CA ILE A 31 -14.91 -20.82 -9.76
C ILE A 31 -14.62 -19.72 -8.73
N GLU A 32 -15.59 -18.86 -8.44
CA GLU A 32 -15.44 -17.83 -7.40
C GLU A 32 -15.13 -18.45 -6.03
N ALA A 33 -15.86 -19.49 -5.64
CA ALA A 33 -15.56 -20.23 -4.40
C ALA A 33 -14.13 -20.77 -4.40
N LYS A 34 -13.66 -21.34 -5.52
CA LYS A 34 -12.29 -21.84 -5.66
C LYS A 34 -11.23 -20.73 -5.60
N LEU A 35 -11.52 -19.55 -6.14
CA LEU A 35 -10.64 -18.38 -6.07
C LEU A 35 -10.52 -17.89 -4.61
N TYR A 36 -11.62 -17.82 -3.86
CA TYR A 36 -11.55 -17.47 -2.43
C TYR A 36 -10.81 -18.53 -1.59
N GLU A 37 -11.02 -19.81 -1.86
CA GLU A 37 -10.28 -20.89 -1.19
C GLU A 37 -8.77 -20.84 -1.50
N LEU A 38 -8.40 -20.45 -2.74
CA LEU A 38 -7.00 -20.21 -3.10
C LEU A 38 -6.37 -19.13 -2.21
N LEU A 39 -7.06 -18.01 -1.97
CA LEU A 39 -6.57 -16.93 -1.11
C LEU A 39 -6.34 -17.37 0.36
N LYS A 40 -7.02 -18.42 0.81
CA LYS A 40 -6.90 -18.92 2.20
C LYS A 40 -5.80 -19.94 2.43
N ARG A 41 -5.15 -20.45 1.38
CA ARG A 41 -4.12 -21.50 1.50
C ARG A 41 -2.72 -21.07 1.10
N VAL A 42 -2.57 -19.88 0.52
CA VAL A 42 -1.26 -19.31 0.14
C VAL A 42 -0.71 -18.42 1.26
N PRO A 43 0.61 -18.41 1.49
CA PRO A 43 1.24 -17.44 2.39
C PRO A 43 1.40 -16.07 1.73
N TYR A 44 1.37 -14.99 2.51
CA TYR A 44 1.52 -13.62 2.01
C TYR A 44 2.74 -12.94 2.62
N THR A 45 3.43 -12.15 1.80
CA THR A 45 4.53 -11.26 2.23
C THR A 45 4.27 -9.85 1.73
N SER A 46 4.66 -8.83 2.49
CA SER A 46 4.76 -7.47 1.97
C SER A 46 5.87 -7.41 0.92
N ASN A 47 5.56 -6.91 -0.26
CA ASN A 47 6.52 -6.84 -1.34
C ASN A 47 7.18 -5.45 -1.37
N GLU A 48 8.49 -5.39 -1.15
CA GLU A 48 9.31 -4.18 -1.31
C GLU A 48 9.95 -4.17 -2.71
N TYR A 49 9.16 -4.34 -3.78
CA TYR A 49 9.69 -4.13 -5.13
C TYR A 49 9.59 -2.63 -5.47
N PRO A 50 10.70 -1.96 -5.86
CA PRO A 50 10.68 -0.56 -6.23
C PRO A 50 9.66 -0.27 -7.34
N GLY A 51 8.75 0.69 -7.10
CA GLY A 51 7.65 1.03 -8.01
C GLY A 51 6.43 0.09 -7.97
N LEU A 52 6.37 -0.79 -6.96
CA LEU A 52 5.29 -1.74 -6.67
C LEU A 52 5.08 -1.85 -5.14
N GLU A 53 5.42 -0.80 -4.39
CA GLU A 53 5.83 -0.84 -2.98
C GLU A 53 4.70 -1.11 -1.96
N PHE A 54 3.45 -1.29 -2.41
CA PHE A 54 2.29 -1.28 -1.50
C PHE A 54 1.24 -2.37 -1.77
N PHE A 55 1.66 -3.63 -1.95
CA PHE A 55 0.73 -4.78 -1.96
C PHE A 55 1.35 -6.04 -1.35
N TYR A 56 0.48 -7.00 -1.05
CA TYR A 56 0.89 -8.33 -0.60
C TYR A 56 0.93 -9.28 -1.77
N SER A 57 2.02 -10.02 -1.92
CA SER A 57 2.19 -10.97 -3.01
C SER A 57 2.47 -12.38 -2.53
N ASN A 58 2.14 -13.33 -3.40
CA ASN A 58 2.59 -14.70 -3.32
C ASN A 58 2.92 -15.18 -4.73
N VAL A 59 4.06 -15.85 -4.87
CA VAL A 59 4.57 -16.40 -6.12
C VAL A 59 4.88 -17.87 -5.84
N VAL A 60 4.17 -18.77 -6.50
CA VAL A 60 4.29 -20.22 -6.31
C VAL A 60 4.98 -20.82 -7.53
N ASP A 61 6.31 -20.72 -7.55
CA ASP A 61 7.09 -20.98 -8.75
C ASP A 61 7.88 -22.30 -8.73
N ILE A 62 7.73 -23.08 -7.66
CA ILE A 62 8.43 -24.36 -7.51
C ILE A 62 7.44 -25.51 -7.79
N PRO A 63 7.80 -26.53 -8.60
CA PRO A 63 6.92 -27.65 -8.95
C PRO A 63 6.27 -28.39 -7.78
N THR A 64 6.94 -28.46 -6.63
CA THR A 64 6.43 -29.09 -5.39
C THR A 64 5.37 -28.25 -4.68
N HIS A 65 5.19 -26.99 -5.09
CA HIS A 65 4.28 -26.05 -4.47
C HIS A 65 3.10 -25.67 -5.37
N LEU A 66 3.03 -26.14 -6.63
CA LEU A 66 1.92 -25.84 -7.56
C LEU A 66 0.55 -26.06 -6.92
N ASP A 67 -0.35 -25.13 -7.19
CA ASP A 67 -1.71 -25.20 -6.71
C ASP A 67 -2.45 -26.38 -7.33
N PRO A 68 -3.15 -27.23 -6.54
CA PRO A 68 -3.79 -28.43 -7.07
C PRO A 68 -4.98 -28.14 -8.00
N VAL A 69 -5.51 -26.92 -7.98
CA VAL A 69 -6.66 -26.50 -8.79
C VAL A 69 -6.22 -25.63 -9.96
N PHE A 70 -5.33 -24.67 -9.72
CA PHE A 70 -4.97 -23.63 -10.68
C PHE A 70 -3.58 -23.77 -11.29
N GLY A 71 -2.72 -24.63 -10.73
CA GLY A 71 -1.32 -24.77 -11.13
C GLY A 71 -0.42 -23.67 -10.61
N LYS A 72 0.39 -23.07 -11.49
CA LYS A 72 1.26 -21.95 -11.09
C LYS A 72 0.39 -20.72 -10.88
N VAL A 73 0.53 -20.07 -9.74
CA VAL A 73 -0.26 -18.88 -9.39
C VAL A 73 0.62 -17.74 -8.89
N ASP A 74 0.33 -16.54 -9.39
CA ASP A 74 0.83 -15.28 -8.84
C ASP A 74 -0.35 -14.48 -8.32
N ILE A 75 -0.31 -14.12 -7.04
CA ILE A 75 -1.40 -13.40 -6.38
C ILE A 75 -0.90 -12.04 -5.91
N SER A 76 -1.70 -11.01 -6.12
CA SER A 76 -1.50 -9.67 -5.53
C SER A 76 -2.79 -9.24 -4.85
N LEU A 77 -2.71 -9.00 -3.53
CA LEU A 77 -3.78 -8.36 -2.77
C LEU A 77 -3.53 -6.86 -2.76
N LEU A 78 -4.49 -6.09 -3.29
CA LEU A 78 -4.43 -4.64 -3.46
C LEU A 78 -5.27 -4.01 -2.33
N PRO A 79 -4.64 -3.52 -1.25
CA PRO A 79 -5.36 -3.05 -0.08
C PRO A 79 -6.13 -1.78 -0.42
N LYS A 80 -7.44 -1.80 -0.17
CA LYS A 80 -8.32 -0.65 -0.40
C LYS A 80 -8.42 0.25 0.80
N THR A 81 -8.46 -0.33 2.00
CA THR A 81 -8.79 0.38 3.24
C THR A 81 -7.58 0.49 4.16
N ALA A 82 -7.68 1.34 5.18
CA ALA A 82 -6.63 1.52 6.18
C ALA A 82 -6.28 0.24 6.98
N GLN A 83 -7.18 -0.76 7.03
CA GLN A 83 -7.01 -1.95 7.86
C GLN A 83 -5.73 -2.76 7.53
N PHE A 84 -5.45 -2.88 6.23
CA PHE A 84 -4.36 -3.69 5.66
C PHE A 84 -3.49 -2.87 4.70
N ASN A 85 -3.53 -1.53 4.78
CA ASN A 85 -2.71 -0.69 3.92
C ASN A 85 -1.24 -0.75 4.38
N PRO A 86 -0.30 -1.24 3.55
CA PRO A 86 1.08 -1.44 3.96
C PRO A 86 1.83 -0.12 4.20
N TYR A 87 1.48 0.97 3.52
CA TYR A 87 2.06 2.28 3.78
C TYR A 87 1.73 2.74 5.21
N ILE A 88 0.49 2.54 5.69
CA ILE A 88 0.14 2.81 7.09
C ILE A 88 0.91 1.88 8.03
N LEU A 89 0.90 0.58 7.75
CA LEU A 89 1.49 -0.41 8.66
C LEU A 89 3.01 -0.27 8.77
N GLN A 90 3.71 0.08 7.70
CA GLN A 90 5.16 0.34 7.70
C GLN A 90 5.53 1.45 8.70
N TYR A 91 4.67 2.45 8.85
CA TYR A 91 4.93 3.54 9.79
C TYR A 91 4.31 3.28 11.17
N PHE A 92 3.15 2.66 11.28
CA PHE A 92 2.45 2.58 12.57
C PHE A 92 2.49 1.19 13.25
N SER A 93 2.92 0.12 12.56
CA SER A 93 2.99 -1.24 13.10
C SER A 93 3.70 -2.23 12.16
N ASN A 94 5.02 -2.37 12.29
CA ASN A 94 5.80 -3.32 11.49
C ASN A 94 5.42 -4.79 11.73
N ASP A 95 4.93 -5.14 12.92
CA ASP A 95 4.59 -6.53 13.26
C ASP A 95 3.58 -7.15 12.30
N LEU A 96 2.56 -6.40 11.89
CA LEU A 96 1.53 -6.92 10.98
C LEU A 96 2.02 -7.09 9.53
N LEU A 97 3.17 -6.50 9.16
CA LEU A 97 3.80 -6.74 7.85
C LEU A 97 4.56 -8.07 7.82
N LEU A 98 4.95 -8.61 8.98
CA LEU A 98 5.60 -9.91 9.08
C LEU A 98 4.63 -11.01 8.61
N SER A 99 5.11 -11.86 7.71
CA SER A 99 4.29 -12.92 7.08
C SER A 99 3.57 -13.82 8.09
N GLU A 100 4.21 -14.09 9.24
CA GLU A 100 3.68 -14.91 10.34
C GLU A 100 2.45 -14.30 11.03
N HIS A 101 2.26 -12.99 10.93
CA HIS A 101 1.11 -12.27 11.48
C HIS A 101 0.11 -11.91 10.39
N LEU A 102 0.61 -11.48 9.22
CA LEU A 102 -0.20 -11.10 8.07
C LEU A 102 -1.01 -12.27 7.51
N THR A 103 -0.36 -13.39 7.23
CA THR A 103 -0.99 -14.55 6.57
C THR A 103 -2.17 -15.07 7.39
N PRO A 104 -2.03 -15.35 8.71
CA PRO A 104 -3.17 -15.77 9.51
C PRO A 104 -4.27 -14.71 9.64
N ALA A 105 -3.93 -13.41 9.57
CA ALA A 105 -4.94 -12.35 9.61
C ALA A 105 -5.80 -12.36 8.34
N ILE A 106 -5.20 -12.54 7.16
CA ILE A 106 -5.92 -12.63 5.88
C ILE A 106 -6.75 -13.92 5.81
N HIS A 107 -6.19 -15.06 6.25
CA HIS A 107 -6.89 -16.36 6.19
C HIS A 107 -8.16 -16.42 7.04
N LYS A 108 -8.27 -15.57 8.07
CA LYS A 108 -9.45 -15.46 8.92
C LYS A 108 -10.60 -14.68 8.28
N LEU A 109 -10.35 -13.93 7.21
CA LEU A 109 -11.35 -13.10 6.57
C LEU A 109 -12.39 -13.94 5.82
N SER A 110 -13.65 -13.51 5.90
CA SER A 110 -14.71 -14.02 5.02
C SER A 110 -14.51 -13.51 3.58
N PRO A 111 -15.16 -14.12 2.58
CA PRO A 111 -15.17 -13.60 1.21
C PRO A 111 -15.62 -12.13 1.12
N GLU A 112 -16.63 -11.74 1.91
CA GLU A 112 -17.13 -10.37 2.00
C GLU A 112 -16.10 -9.43 2.63
N GLU A 113 -15.39 -9.88 3.66
CA GLU A 113 -14.30 -9.10 4.26
C GLU A 113 -13.10 -8.96 3.32
N ILE A 114 -12.73 -10.02 2.59
CA ILE A 114 -11.70 -9.95 1.53
C ILE A 114 -12.11 -8.92 0.48
N ALA A 115 -13.34 -9.01 -0.04
CA ALA A 115 -13.86 -8.06 -1.02
C ALA A 115 -13.97 -6.63 -0.48
N ARG A 116 -14.17 -6.45 0.83
CA ARG A 116 -14.17 -5.13 1.47
C ARG A 116 -12.76 -4.56 1.55
N TYR A 117 -11.80 -5.35 1.99
CA TYR A 117 -10.46 -4.89 2.31
C TYR A 117 -9.51 -4.85 1.12
N PHE A 118 -9.75 -5.67 0.10
CA PHE A 118 -8.86 -5.85 -1.03
C PHE A 118 -9.61 -5.87 -2.35
N ASP A 119 -8.95 -5.35 -3.38
CA ASP A 119 -9.10 -5.89 -4.72
C ASP A 119 -7.98 -6.90 -4.96
N VAL A 120 -8.22 -7.86 -5.87
CA VAL A 120 -7.33 -9.00 -6.01
C VAL A 120 -6.98 -9.22 -7.47
N TYR A 121 -5.69 -9.36 -7.75
CA TYR A 121 -5.18 -9.84 -9.03
C TYR A 121 -4.62 -11.24 -8.84
N ILE A 122 -5.08 -12.19 -9.65
CA ILE A 122 -4.53 -13.54 -9.72
C ILE A 122 -4.13 -13.81 -11.16
N SER A 123 -2.93 -14.33 -11.36
CA SER A 123 -2.49 -14.90 -12.62
C SER A 123 -2.29 -16.40 -12.43
N ALA A 124 -2.82 -17.22 -13.34
CA ALA A 124 -2.76 -18.67 -13.23
C ALA A 124 -2.33 -19.33 -14.54
N ILE A 125 -1.43 -20.31 -14.45
CA ILE A 125 -1.09 -21.26 -15.52
C ILE A 125 -1.49 -22.65 -15.06
N ASP A 126 -2.37 -23.29 -15.82
CA ASP A 126 -2.94 -24.59 -15.46
C ASP A 126 -1.87 -25.70 -15.36
N ASN A 127 -2.09 -26.65 -14.44
CA ASN A 127 -1.20 -27.79 -14.18
C ASN A 127 -0.87 -28.61 -15.44
N GLN A 128 -1.75 -28.65 -16.44
CA GLN A 128 -1.50 -29.40 -17.68
C GLN A 128 -0.24 -28.92 -18.42
N TYR A 129 0.20 -27.67 -18.21
CA TYR A 129 1.37 -27.08 -18.86
C TYR A 129 2.70 -27.39 -18.15
N PHE A 130 2.67 -28.19 -17.08
CA PHE A 130 3.85 -28.55 -16.27
C PHE A 130 4.18 -30.04 -16.31
N THR A 131 3.39 -30.84 -17.04
CA THR A 131 3.67 -32.25 -17.28
C THR A 131 4.12 -32.46 -18.73
N GLY A 132 5.38 -32.88 -18.94
CA GLY A 132 5.86 -33.22 -20.29
C GLY A 132 5.10 -34.39 -20.92
N GLU A 133 5.25 -34.58 -22.25
CA GLU A 133 4.51 -35.58 -23.06
C GLU A 133 4.56 -37.04 -22.54
N LYS A 134 5.46 -37.37 -21.61
CA LYS A 134 5.64 -38.72 -21.03
C LYS A 134 5.43 -38.81 -19.51
N GLY A 135 4.93 -37.77 -18.86
CA GLY A 135 4.67 -37.79 -17.41
C GLY A 135 5.93 -37.77 -16.52
N GLU A 136 7.12 -37.56 -17.10
CA GLU A 136 8.32 -37.25 -16.33
C GLU A 136 8.29 -35.77 -15.94
N LYS A 137 8.35 -35.50 -14.63
CA LYS A 137 8.51 -34.14 -14.09
C LYS A 137 9.91 -33.64 -14.47
N MET A 138 9.97 -32.52 -15.18
CA MET A 138 11.23 -31.83 -15.50
C MET A 138 11.80 -31.15 -14.23
N SER A 139 13.12 -30.92 -14.26
CA SER A 139 14.01 -30.56 -13.14
C SER A 139 13.44 -29.63 -12.06
N ASP A 140 13.77 -29.97 -10.81
CA ASP A 140 13.26 -29.37 -9.56
C ASP A 140 13.70 -27.93 -9.27
N GLU A 141 14.52 -27.28 -10.12
CA GLU A 141 15.20 -26.04 -9.74
C GLU A 141 14.37 -24.76 -9.98
N GLU A 142 13.50 -24.71 -11.00
CA GLU A 142 12.56 -23.61 -11.23
C GLU A 142 11.36 -24.18 -12.01
N GLY A 143 10.12 -23.86 -11.68
CA GLY A 143 8.90 -24.41 -12.30
C GLY A 143 8.72 -24.05 -13.77
N ALA A 144 9.56 -24.65 -14.61
CA ALA A 144 9.62 -24.40 -16.05
C ALA A 144 8.30 -24.81 -16.69
N VAL A 145 7.65 -23.82 -17.31
CA VAL A 145 6.40 -23.99 -18.05
C VAL A 145 6.73 -24.57 -19.42
N CYS A 146 6.06 -25.65 -19.83
CA CYS A 146 6.24 -26.20 -21.18
C CYS A 146 5.44 -25.37 -22.19
N VAL A 147 6.07 -25.00 -23.30
CA VAL A 147 5.35 -24.46 -24.46
C VAL A 147 4.64 -25.59 -25.23
N PRO A 148 3.44 -25.37 -25.78
CA PRO A 148 2.64 -24.16 -25.66
C PRO A 148 1.96 -24.05 -24.29
N PHE A 149 1.83 -22.83 -23.76
CA PHE A 149 1.07 -22.58 -22.53
C PHE A 149 0.10 -21.41 -22.65
N LYS A 150 -0.84 -21.38 -21.71
CA LYS A 150 -1.81 -20.30 -21.53
C LYS A 150 -1.85 -19.88 -20.08
N GLN A 151 -1.72 -18.57 -19.88
CA GLN A 151 -1.86 -17.89 -18.60
C GLN A 151 -3.12 -17.05 -18.64
N VAL A 152 -3.91 -17.14 -17.57
CA VAL A 152 -5.19 -16.44 -17.46
C VAL A 152 -5.18 -15.63 -16.18
N THR A 153 -5.70 -14.41 -16.26
CA THR A 153 -5.83 -13.54 -15.10
C THR A 153 -7.27 -13.49 -14.58
N TYR A 154 -7.40 -13.35 -13.26
CA TYR A 154 -8.65 -13.14 -12.55
C TYR A 154 -8.55 -11.86 -11.73
N LEU A 155 -9.62 -11.09 -11.71
CA LEU A 155 -9.69 -9.81 -11.02
C LEU A 155 -10.91 -9.78 -10.10
N LEU A 156 -10.69 -9.58 -8.81
CA LEU A 156 -11.73 -9.16 -7.87
C LEU A 156 -11.69 -7.64 -7.81
N LYS A 157 -12.77 -6.99 -8.28
CA LYS A 157 -12.91 -5.54 -8.20
C LYS A 157 -14.29 -5.21 -7.67
N ASP A 158 -14.34 -4.36 -6.64
CA ASP A 158 -15.60 -3.91 -6.02
C ASP A 158 -16.53 -5.09 -5.63
N GLY A 159 -15.92 -6.19 -5.18
CA GLY A 159 -16.63 -7.41 -4.76
C GLY A 159 -17.11 -8.31 -5.90
N VAL A 160 -16.76 -8.02 -7.15
CA VAL A 160 -17.15 -8.83 -8.32
C VAL A 160 -15.92 -9.45 -8.96
N TRP A 161 -15.94 -10.78 -9.12
CA TRP A 161 -14.92 -11.50 -9.87
C TRP A 161 -15.15 -11.38 -11.38
N SER A 162 -14.06 -11.17 -12.11
CA SER A 162 -14.04 -11.18 -13.56
C SER A 162 -12.81 -11.89 -14.09
N LYS A 163 -12.91 -12.38 -15.33
CA LYS A 163 -11.77 -12.93 -16.07
C LYS A 163 -11.08 -11.80 -16.81
N GLY A 164 -9.79 -11.61 -16.55
CA GLY A 164 -8.97 -10.57 -17.15
C GLY A 164 -8.33 -10.99 -18.47
N ALA A 165 -7.15 -10.43 -18.75
CA ALA A 165 -6.35 -10.78 -19.91
C ALA A 165 -5.93 -12.26 -19.92
N THR A 166 -5.74 -12.76 -21.14
CA THR A 166 -5.16 -14.08 -21.43
C THR A 166 -3.86 -13.87 -22.19
N PHE A 167 -2.82 -14.55 -21.74
CA PHE A 167 -1.48 -14.54 -22.32
C PHE A 167 -1.15 -15.96 -22.77
N SER A 168 -0.50 -16.12 -23.91
CA SER A 168 -0.09 -17.44 -24.41
C SER A 168 1.24 -17.33 -25.13
N ALA A 169 2.07 -18.36 -24.99
CA ALA A 169 3.26 -18.55 -25.80
C ALA A 169 3.21 -19.94 -26.44
N SER A 170 3.52 -20.00 -27.72
CA SER A 170 3.62 -21.23 -28.50
C SER A 170 5.06 -21.68 -28.68
N THR A 171 6.02 -20.75 -28.55
CA THR A 171 7.46 -20.99 -28.66
C THR A 171 8.22 -20.32 -27.52
N GLU A 172 9.46 -20.76 -27.28
CA GLU A 172 10.31 -20.15 -26.24
C GLU A 172 10.66 -18.68 -26.54
N GLU A 173 10.81 -18.32 -27.82
CA GLU A 173 11.13 -16.96 -28.26
C GLU A 173 10.02 -15.96 -27.89
N GLU A 174 8.75 -16.41 -27.86
CA GLU A 174 7.60 -15.57 -27.50
C GLU A 174 7.56 -15.23 -25.99
N ILE A 175 8.25 -15.99 -25.14
CA ILE A 175 8.17 -15.88 -23.67
C ILE A 175 8.66 -14.51 -23.18
N SER A 176 9.76 -14.00 -23.73
CA SER A 176 10.33 -12.70 -23.29
C SER A 176 9.34 -11.54 -23.53
N THR A 177 8.76 -11.48 -24.73
CA THR A 177 7.73 -10.47 -25.08
C THR A 177 6.48 -10.64 -24.22
N LEU A 178 6.13 -11.88 -23.87
CA LEU A 178 5.00 -12.17 -22.99
C LEU A 178 5.22 -11.61 -21.58
N MET A 179 6.42 -11.78 -21.02
CA MET A 179 6.76 -11.28 -19.68
C MET A 179 6.64 -9.75 -19.61
N ASP A 180 7.13 -9.02 -20.63
CA ASP A 180 7.00 -7.56 -20.69
C ASP A 180 5.53 -7.12 -20.72
N ASN A 181 4.71 -7.80 -21.53
CA ASN A 181 3.28 -7.52 -21.63
C ASN A 181 2.55 -7.79 -20.30
N GLN A 182 2.93 -8.86 -19.59
CA GLN A 182 2.37 -9.19 -18.27
C GLN A 182 2.74 -8.14 -17.21
N ILE A 183 4.00 -7.71 -17.19
CA ILE A 183 4.46 -6.64 -16.28
C ILE A 183 3.69 -5.35 -16.55
N SER A 184 3.56 -4.96 -17.83
CA SER A 184 2.82 -3.76 -18.22
C SER A 184 1.35 -3.84 -17.82
N TYR A 185 0.70 -4.99 -18.08
CA TYR A 185 -0.69 -5.22 -17.68
C TYR A 185 -0.88 -5.13 -16.16
N ARG A 186 -0.02 -5.81 -15.39
CA ARG A 186 -0.05 -5.79 -13.93
C ARG A 186 0.15 -4.37 -13.38
N LYS A 187 1.10 -3.60 -13.90
CA LYS A 187 1.30 -2.19 -13.53
C LYS A 187 0.04 -1.34 -13.77
N GLY A 188 -0.63 -1.54 -14.91
CA GLY A 188 -1.89 -0.86 -15.21
C GLY A 188 -3.02 -1.16 -14.22
N ILE A 189 -3.06 -2.38 -13.67
CA ILE A 189 -4.03 -2.76 -12.63
C ILE A 189 -3.70 -2.18 -11.26
N ILE A 190 -2.41 -2.05 -10.93
CA ILE A 190 -1.93 -1.61 -9.61
C ILE A 190 -1.94 -0.09 -9.48
N ALA A 191 -1.64 0.64 -10.55
CA ALA A 191 -1.49 2.10 -10.53
C ALA A 191 -2.64 2.87 -9.84
N PRO A 192 -3.93 2.50 -9.97
CA PRO A 192 -5.02 3.20 -9.28
C PRO A 192 -5.00 3.09 -7.74
N TYR A 193 -4.25 2.14 -7.17
CA TYR A 193 -4.14 1.94 -5.72
C TYR A 193 -2.89 2.59 -5.13
N GLU A 194 -1.98 3.08 -5.98
CA GLU A 194 -0.73 3.68 -5.53
C GLU A 194 -1.02 4.94 -4.72
N ASN A 195 -0.65 4.92 -3.43
CA ASN A 195 -0.91 6.00 -2.47
C ASN A 195 -2.39 6.33 -2.26
N VAL A 196 -3.34 5.48 -2.69
CA VAL A 196 -4.78 5.69 -2.50
C VAL A 196 -5.29 4.82 -1.37
N CYS A 197 -6.11 5.40 -0.50
CA CYS A 197 -6.78 4.71 0.59
C CYS A 197 -8.27 5.09 0.62
N GLN A 198 -9.13 4.10 0.55
CA GLN A 198 -10.55 4.25 0.82
C GLN A 198 -10.79 4.32 2.33
N VAL A 199 -11.40 5.41 2.76
CA VAL A 199 -11.75 5.68 4.15
C VAL A 199 -13.17 6.26 4.18
N ASP A 200 -14.15 5.42 4.50
CA ASP A 200 -15.57 5.84 4.53
C ASP A 200 -15.80 6.89 5.63
N ASN A 201 -15.16 6.70 6.79
CA ASN A 201 -15.14 7.65 7.89
C ASN A 201 -13.68 7.91 8.32
N PRO A 202 -13.16 9.14 8.16
CA PRO A 202 -11.80 9.52 8.54
C PRO A 202 -11.42 9.21 9.99
N ASN A 203 -12.39 9.16 10.90
CA ASN A 203 -12.14 8.77 12.29
C ASN A 203 -11.70 7.30 12.41
N GLU A 204 -12.15 6.41 11.52
CA GLU A 204 -11.76 5.00 11.52
C GLU A 204 -10.25 4.82 11.30
N LEU A 205 -9.62 5.69 10.50
CA LEU A 205 -8.17 5.72 10.32
C LEU A 205 -7.48 6.02 11.66
N SER A 206 -7.88 7.10 12.33
CA SER A 206 -7.26 7.51 13.59
C SER A 206 -7.46 6.46 14.70
N GLU A 207 -8.67 5.91 14.82
CA GLU A 207 -8.98 4.83 15.76
C GLU A 207 -8.19 3.56 15.44
N ARG A 208 -7.99 3.25 14.16
CA ARG A 208 -7.15 2.12 13.74
C ARG A 208 -5.70 2.33 14.17
N ILE A 209 -5.11 3.49 13.88
CA ILE A 209 -3.72 3.80 14.27
C ILE A 209 -3.55 3.72 15.79
N VAL A 210 -4.46 4.30 16.56
CA VAL A 210 -4.41 4.23 18.03
C VAL A 210 -4.54 2.80 18.55
N ARG A 211 -5.36 1.96 17.90
CA ARG A 211 -5.50 0.53 18.25
C ARG A 211 -4.26 -0.31 17.95
N LEU A 212 -3.38 0.12 17.04
CA LEU A 212 -2.08 -0.54 16.82
C LEU A 212 -1.16 -0.38 18.04
N GLY A 213 -1.38 0.66 18.85
CA GLY A 213 -0.89 0.73 20.22
C GLY A 213 0.44 1.46 20.44
N ALA A 214 1.14 1.86 19.38
CA ALA A 214 2.39 2.63 19.47
C ALA A 214 2.18 4.16 19.51
N TYR A 215 1.02 4.64 19.06
CA TYR A 215 0.74 6.07 18.88
C TYR A 215 -0.61 6.47 19.49
N ASP A 216 -0.68 7.69 20.01
CA ASP A 216 -1.90 8.37 20.39
C ASP A 216 -2.21 9.52 19.42
N LEU A 217 -3.49 9.77 19.17
CA LEU A 217 -3.93 10.92 18.39
C LEU A 217 -3.78 12.19 19.24
N GLU A 218 -2.92 13.11 18.83
CA GLU A 218 -2.69 14.39 19.53
C GLU A 218 -3.69 15.45 19.05
N GLN A 219 -3.87 15.56 17.73
CA GLN A 219 -4.83 16.47 17.14
C GLN A 219 -5.32 15.96 15.78
N GLN A 220 -6.58 16.24 15.49
CA GLN A 220 -7.19 16.03 14.18
C GLN A 220 -7.79 17.33 13.69
N LEU A 221 -7.51 17.67 12.43
CA LEU A 221 -8.12 18.78 11.74
C LEU A 221 -8.98 18.24 10.60
N HIS A 222 -10.24 18.67 10.59
CA HIS A 222 -11.20 18.43 9.51
C HIS A 222 -11.61 19.78 8.90
N SER A 223 -12.16 19.78 7.69
CA SER A 223 -12.67 20.96 6.94
C SER A 223 -11.66 21.88 6.24
N CYS A 224 -10.47 21.38 5.89
CA CYS A 224 -9.54 22.14 5.04
C CYS A 224 -9.64 21.65 3.59
N ASP A 225 -9.79 22.56 2.63
CA ASP A 225 -9.60 22.29 1.20
C ASP A 225 -8.18 22.72 0.82
N LEU A 226 -7.22 21.84 1.08
CA LEU A 226 -5.78 22.07 0.92
C LEU A 226 -5.36 22.01 -0.56
N ASN A 227 -5.98 21.15 -1.35
CA ASN A 227 -5.66 21.01 -2.79
C ASN A 227 -6.49 21.96 -3.69
N GLY A 228 -7.57 22.54 -3.16
CA GLY A 228 -8.46 23.45 -3.87
C GLY A 228 -9.47 22.73 -4.77
N ASP A 229 -9.83 21.48 -4.46
CA ASP A 229 -10.81 20.67 -5.20
C ASP A 229 -12.24 20.85 -4.69
N GLY A 230 -12.43 21.61 -3.60
CA GLY A 230 -13.72 21.88 -2.98
C GLY A 230 -14.23 20.75 -2.07
N GLN A 231 -13.43 19.72 -1.81
CA GLN A 231 -13.70 18.65 -0.86
C GLN A 231 -12.86 18.81 0.41
N GLU A 232 -13.26 18.11 1.46
CA GLU A 232 -12.57 18.18 2.75
C GLU A 232 -11.39 17.20 2.79
N ASP A 233 -10.23 17.75 3.08
CA ASP A 233 -9.03 17.03 3.48
C ASP A 233 -8.99 16.84 5.01
N TYR A 234 -8.28 15.79 5.42
CA TYR A 234 -8.08 15.48 6.84
C TYR A 234 -6.60 15.42 7.16
N LEU A 235 -6.24 16.04 8.28
CA LEU A 235 -4.87 16.05 8.77
C LEU A 235 -4.86 15.57 10.21
N PHE A 236 -4.00 14.60 10.50
CA PHE A 236 -3.87 13.97 11.80
C PHE A 236 -2.44 14.10 12.28
N SER A 237 -2.27 14.48 13.55
CA SER A 237 -0.99 14.42 14.24
C SER A 237 -1.05 13.32 15.30
N PHE A 238 -0.09 12.39 15.21
CA PHE A 238 0.06 11.28 16.12
C PHE A 238 1.34 11.46 16.93
N ALA A 239 1.22 11.29 18.24
CA ALA A 239 2.34 11.29 19.16
C ALA A 239 2.70 9.84 19.52
N GLU A 240 3.98 9.50 19.46
CA GLU A 240 4.46 8.19 19.91
C GLU A 240 4.33 8.07 21.45
N ARG A 241 3.91 6.91 21.93
CA ARG A 241 3.72 6.69 23.38
C ARG A 241 5.06 6.70 24.13
N GLU A 242 5.11 7.35 25.29
CA GLU A 242 6.33 7.51 26.11
C GLU A 242 6.99 6.17 26.47
N GLY A 243 8.32 6.12 26.35
CA GLY A 243 9.15 4.93 26.61
C GLY A 243 10.29 4.72 25.60
N VAL A 244 10.24 5.44 24.48
CA VAL A 244 11.29 5.52 23.46
C VAL A 244 12.09 6.81 23.72
N ALA A 245 13.41 6.73 23.87
CA ALA A 245 14.26 7.92 23.83
C ALA A 245 14.11 8.52 22.42
N GLU A 246 13.80 9.82 22.31
CA GLU A 246 13.58 10.51 21.03
C GLU A 246 12.23 10.19 20.35
N ALA A 247 11.13 10.20 21.12
CA ALA A 247 9.77 10.06 20.57
C ALA A 247 9.46 11.14 19.50
N HIS A 248 8.93 10.68 18.37
CA HIS A 248 8.62 11.53 17.22
C HIS A 248 7.11 11.67 17.00
N ARG A 249 6.70 12.85 16.52
CA ARG A 249 5.39 13.04 15.91
C ARG A 249 5.38 12.52 14.49
N ARG A 250 4.26 11.89 14.13
CA ARG A 250 3.94 11.52 12.76
C ARG A 250 2.72 12.29 12.31
N VAL A 251 2.75 12.77 11.08
CA VAL A 251 1.62 13.48 10.50
C VAL A 251 1.09 12.68 9.32
N VAL A 252 -0.23 12.49 9.29
CA VAL A 252 -0.94 11.81 8.21
C VAL A 252 -1.91 12.80 7.57
N ILE A 253 -1.92 12.84 6.24
CA ILE A 253 -2.90 13.58 5.45
C ILE A 253 -3.71 12.59 4.62
N LEU A 254 -5.03 12.69 4.70
CA LEU A 254 -5.96 12.16 3.73
C LEU A 254 -6.35 13.32 2.80
N LEU A 255 -5.71 13.36 1.63
CA LEU A 255 -5.95 14.36 0.60
C LEU A 255 -7.09 13.89 -0.30
N SER A 256 -8.17 14.65 -0.42
CA SER A 256 -9.30 14.34 -1.29
C SER A 256 -8.87 14.28 -2.76
N GLY A 257 -9.65 13.55 -3.54
CA GLY A 257 -9.51 13.46 -4.99
C GLY A 257 -10.88 13.39 -5.65
N GLU A 258 -10.94 13.04 -6.93
CA GLU A 258 -12.20 13.05 -7.69
C GLU A 258 -13.27 12.09 -7.15
N GLU A 259 -12.86 10.99 -6.54
CA GLU A 259 -13.76 9.97 -6.00
C GLU A 259 -13.99 10.16 -4.50
N MET A 260 -15.26 10.29 -4.09
CA MET A 260 -15.64 10.42 -2.69
C MET A 260 -15.11 9.23 -1.86
N HIS A 261 -14.64 9.51 -0.65
CA HIS A 261 -14.04 8.55 0.29
C HIS A 261 -12.75 7.87 -0.18
N LYS A 262 -12.23 8.18 -1.38
CA LYS A 262 -10.92 7.75 -1.82
C LYS A 262 -9.94 8.90 -1.69
N TYR A 263 -9.03 8.74 -0.74
CA TYR A 263 -8.05 9.75 -0.41
C TYR A 263 -6.68 9.33 -0.90
N ARG A 264 -5.88 10.29 -1.34
CA ARG A 264 -4.44 10.09 -1.40
C ARG A 264 -3.88 10.20 0.02
N LEU A 265 -3.13 9.19 0.42
CA LEU A 265 -2.50 9.11 1.73
C LEU A 265 -1.08 9.66 1.66
N LEU A 266 -0.76 10.61 2.54
CA LEU A 266 0.59 11.15 2.71
C LEU A 266 0.99 11.00 4.17
N ILE A 267 2.20 10.51 4.44
CA ILE A 267 2.72 10.32 5.80
C ILE A 267 4.09 11.00 5.90
N ALA A 268 4.24 11.91 6.87
CA ALA A 268 5.52 12.43 7.32
C ALA A 268 5.93 11.66 8.59
N PRO A 269 6.84 10.66 8.49
CA PRO A 269 7.10 9.72 9.57
C PRO A 269 8.01 10.29 10.67
N ASN A 270 8.86 11.27 10.34
CA ASN A 270 9.80 11.91 11.29
C ASN A 270 9.47 13.41 11.47
N PHE A 271 8.18 13.75 11.47
CA PHE A 271 7.74 15.13 11.31
C PHE A 271 8.38 16.10 12.32
N CYS A 272 8.30 15.79 13.62
CA CYS A 272 8.92 16.64 14.64
C CYS A 272 9.13 15.86 15.94
N PRO A 273 10.30 15.98 16.59
CA PRO A 273 10.49 15.47 17.94
C PRO A 273 9.50 16.07 18.93
N MET A 274 9.19 15.34 20.00
CA MET A 274 8.20 15.74 21.00
C MET A 274 8.70 16.78 22.04
N PHE A 275 9.74 17.58 21.74
CA PHE A 275 10.29 18.57 22.67
C PHE A 275 9.30 19.67 23.08
N TYR A 276 8.50 20.14 22.12
CA TYR A 276 7.45 21.13 22.33
C TYR A 276 6.08 20.48 22.10
N PRO A 277 5.08 20.72 22.95
CA PRO A 277 3.72 20.24 22.72
C PRO A 277 3.09 20.97 21.54
N LEU A 278 2.30 20.25 20.75
CA LEU A 278 1.52 20.84 19.68
C LEU A 278 0.45 21.74 20.30
N HIS A 279 0.45 23.02 19.91
CA HIS A 279 -0.55 23.99 20.37
C HIS A 279 -1.80 23.93 19.49
N ARG A 280 -1.61 24.02 18.17
CA ARG A 280 -2.69 23.91 17.19
C ARG A 280 -2.15 23.66 15.79
N ILE A 281 -3.03 23.18 14.92
CA ILE A 281 -2.85 23.14 13.47
C ILE A 281 -3.78 24.17 12.85
N VAL A 282 -3.25 24.99 11.94
CA VAL A 282 -4.00 26.06 11.26
C VAL A 282 -3.98 25.82 9.76
N CYS A 283 -5.15 25.82 9.11
CA CYS A 283 -5.26 25.83 7.65
C CYS A 283 -5.67 27.19 7.12
N LYS A 284 -5.12 27.58 5.96
CA LYS A 284 -5.55 28.79 5.24
C LYS A 284 -5.32 28.64 3.73
N GLY A 285 -6.39 28.33 2.99
CA GLY A 285 -6.28 27.93 1.59
C GLY A 285 -5.39 26.69 1.46
N GLY A 286 -4.54 26.64 0.43
CA GLY A 286 -3.60 25.53 0.25
C GLY A 286 -2.37 25.53 1.16
N TYR A 287 -2.48 26.07 2.38
CA TYR A 287 -1.43 26.06 3.39
C TYR A 287 -1.94 25.44 4.69
N PHE A 288 -1.08 24.69 5.35
CA PHE A 288 -1.28 24.30 6.74
C PHE A 288 -0.03 24.56 7.57
N THR A 289 -0.22 24.91 8.83
CA THR A 289 0.85 25.25 9.78
C THR A 289 0.64 24.50 11.09
N PHE A 290 1.68 23.83 11.56
CA PHE A 290 1.77 23.31 12.91
C PHE A 290 2.41 24.37 13.79
N GLU A 291 1.73 24.77 14.86
CA GLU A 291 2.25 25.69 15.86
C GLU A 291 2.49 24.94 17.17
N PHE A 292 3.71 25.03 17.68
CA PHE A 292 4.14 24.38 18.92
C PHE A 292 4.47 25.44 19.97
N LYS A 293 3.95 25.25 21.17
CA LYS A 293 4.13 26.19 22.27
C LYS A 293 3.91 25.49 23.60
N LYS A 294 4.82 25.70 24.56
CA LYS A 294 4.63 25.27 25.95
C LYS A 294 4.43 26.49 26.83
N ASP A 295 3.42 26.49 27.70
CA ASP A 295 3.08 27.63 28.57
C ASP A 295 4.24 28.16 29.43
N LYS A 296 5.24 27.32 29.71
CA LYS A 296 6.43 27.67 30.50
C LYS A 296 7.69 27.92 29.68
N PHE A 297 7.70 27.59 28.39
CA PHE A 297 8.88 27.80 27.55
C PHE A 297 8.77 29.13 26.84
N VAL A 298 9.93 29.73 26.67
CA VAL A 298 10.09 30.99 25.99
C VAL A 298 10.20 30.78 24.47
N VAL A 299 9.95 29.57 23.96
CA VAL A 299 10.16 29.23 22.55
C VAL A 299 8.86 28.78 21.88
N GLU A 300 8.56 29.38 20.74
CA GLU A 300 7.49 28.98 19.81
C GLU A 300 8.11 28.46 18.52
N LEU A 301 7.62 27.32 18.01
CA LEU A 301 8.04 26.73 16.73
C LEU A 301 6.84 26.67 15.81
N TYR A 302 7.02 27.01 14.54
CA TYR A 302 6.00 26.81 13.52
C TYR A 302 6.57 26.17 12.26
N ILE A 303 5.82 25.24 11.69
CA ILE A 303 6.19 24.48 10.49
C ILE A 303 5.02 24.58 9.51
N THR A 304 5.24 25.24 8.37
CA THR A 304 4.22 25.53 7.36
C THR A 304 4.53 24.80 6.06
N PHE A 305 3.53 24.09 5.54
CA PHE A 305 3.56 23.49 4.21
C PHE A 305 2.59 24.19 3.28
N LYS A 306 2.87 24.07 1.98
CA LYS A 306 2.02 24.58 0.92
C LYS A 306 1.78 23.51 -0.13
N TYR A 307 0.54 23.38 -0.58
CA TYR A 307 0.20 22.54 -1.71
C TYR A 307 0.81 23.07 -3.01
N ASN A 308 1.48 22.19 -3.73
CA ASN A 308 2.03 22.43 -5.06
C ASN A 308 1.25 21.59 -6.09
N LYS A 309 0.45 22.28 -6.90
CA LYS A 309 -0.37 21.65 -7.95
C LYS A 309 0.45 20.93 -9.02
N TYR A 310 1.67 21.38 -9.31
CA TYR A 310 2.53 20.77 -10.32
C TYR A 310 3.11 19.45 -9.86
N ALA A 311 3.55 19.40 -8.59
CA ALA A 311 4.04 18.16 -7.98
C ALA A 311 2.91 17.27 -7.44
N ASN A 312 1.67 17.76 -7.47
CA ASN A 312 0.51 17.13 -6.84
C ASN A 312 0.81 16.77 -5.36
N ASN A 313 1.56 17.61 -4.65
CA ASN A 313 2.06 17.28 -3.30
C ASN A 313 2.31 18.54 -2.47
N PHE A 314 2.63 18.39 -1.19
CA PHE A 314 2.96 19.47 -0.28
C PHE A 314 4.47 19.67 -0.19
N LEU A 315 4.89 20.94 -0.22
CA LEU A 315 6.27 21.35 -0.01
C LEU A 315 6.39 22.17 1.25
N LEU A 316 7.50 21.99 1.97
CA LEU A 316 7.87 22.85 3.09
C LEU A 316 7.96 24.29 2.57
N HIS A 317 7.12 25.16 3.13
CA HIS A 317 7.05 26.56 2.74
C HIS A 317 7.88 27.43 3.68
N ARG A 318 7.76 27.17 4.98
CA ARG A 318 8.39 27.98 6.02
C ARG A 318 8.56 27.18 7.30
N LEU A 319 9.68 27.38 7.96
CA LEU A 319 9.94 26.90 9.30
C LEU A 319 10.45 28.06 10.11
N GLY A 320 9.93 28.28 11.31
CA GLY A 320 10.47 29.34 12.16
C GLY A 320 10.40 29.03 13.64
N CYS A 321 11.34 29.62 14.35
CA CYS A 321 11.52 29.44 15.78
C CYS A 321 11.69 30.81 16.42
N ILE A 322 10.84 31.10 17.40
CA ILE A 322 10.77 32.39 18.09
C ILE A 322 11.13 32.16 19.54
N ASN A 323 12.20 32.77 20.01
CA ASN A 323 12.50 32.96 21.41
C ASN A 323 11.85 34.28 21.87
N LEU A 324 10.90 34.19 22.78
CA LEU A 324 10.12 35.26 23.40
C LEU A 324 10.82 35.89 24.62
N GLY A 325 12.12 35.64 24.79
CA GLY A 325 12.85 36.03 25.99
C GLY A 325 12.94 37.53 26.11
N MET A 326 12.78 38.04 27.33
CA MET A 326 12.81 39.47 27.62
C MET A 326 14.01 39.85 28.50
N GLU A 327 14.84 38.86 28.85
CA GLU A 327 16.01 39.04 29.71
C GLU A 327 17.25 39.35 28.87
N LYS A 328 18.22 40.04 29.47
CA LYS A 328 19.45 40.46 28.78
C LYS A 328 20.27 39.26 28.27
N ASP A 329 20.27 38.16 29.02
CA ASP A 329 21.01 36.94 28.71
C ASP A 329 20.18 35.94 27.88
N ASN A 330 18.90 36.23 27.66
CA ASN A 330 18.00 35.48 26.79
C ASN A 330 17.01 36.43 26.08
N PRO A 331 17.48 37.24 25.11
CA PRO A 331 16.66 38.26 24.47
C PRO A 331 15.76 37.66 23.38
N HIS A 332 14.75 38.43 22.99
CA HIS A 332 13.83 38.05 21.93
C HIS A 332 14.60 37.83 20.62
N ARG A 333 14.42 36.66 20.00
CA ARG A 333 15.06 36.30 18.73
C ARG A 333 14.11 35.49 17.89
N GLU A 334 14.06 35.76 16.59
CA GLU A 334 13.27 35.02 15.63
C GLU A 334 14.18 34.54 14.50
N VAL A 335 14.18 33.24 14.25
CA VAL A 335 14.81 32.63 13.08
C VAL A 335 13.70 32.09 12.19
N GLN A 336 13.70 32.51 10.93
CA GLN A 336 12.75 31.99 9.94
C GLN A 336 13.52 31.48 8.72
N LEU A 337 13.30 30.21 8.40
CA LEU A 337 13.77 29.54 7.20
C LEU A 337 12.64 29.47 6.16
N THR A 338 13.04 29.58 4.91
CA THR A 338 12.19 29.56 3.72
C THR A 338 12.78 28.62 2.68
N THR A 339 12.07 28.36 1.58
CA THR A 339 12.55 27.55 0.44
C THR A 339 13.92 27.99 -0.08
N LYS A 340 14.35 29.25 0.14
CA LYS A 340 15.70 29.71 -0.22
C LYS A 340 16.81 29.10 0.63
N ASP A 341 16.50 28.77 1.87
CA ASP A 341 17.44 28.24 2.86
C ASP A 341 17.58 26.71 2.74
N PHE A 342 16.53 26.02 2.26
CA PHE A 342 16.47 24.56 2.29
C PHE A 342 16.08 23.89 0.96
N GLY A 343 15.83 24.65 -0.10
CA GLY A 343 15.40 24.10 -1.38
C GLY A 343 13.97 23.54 -1.35
N GLU A 344 13.69 22.56 -2.21
CA GLU A 344 12.38 21.89 -2.27
C GLU A 344 12.38 20.64 -1.39
N ILE A 345 11.49 20.62 -0.40
CA ILE A 345 11.37 19.51 0.54
C ILE A 345 9.92 19.06 0.56
N PHE A 346 9.69 17.81 0.15
CA PHE A 346 8.37 17.17 0.17
C PHE A 346 7.95 16.85 1.60
N PHE A 347 6.64 16.86 1.82
CA PHE A 347 6.05 16.56 3.12
C PHE A 347 6.48 15.20 3.67
N GLU A 348 6.46 14.15 2.85
CA GLU A 348 6.83 12.79 3.26
C GLU A 348 8.32 12.66 3.62
N ASN A 349 9.16 13.56 3.09
CA ASN A 349 10.59 13.59 3.30
C ASN A 349 11.01 14.59 4.39
N PHE A 350 10.05 15.27 5.03
CA PHE A 350 10.38 16.27 6.03
C PHE A 350 10.79 15.64 7.35
N ASP A 351 11.95 16.06 7.84
CA ASP A 351 12.44 15.77 9.17
C ASP A 351 12.87 17.09 9.84
N LYS A 352 12.26 17.44 10.98
CA LYS A 352 12.58 18.69 11.69
C LYS A 352 14.04 18.70 12.18
N GLU A 353 14.62 17.56 12.50
CA GLU A 353 15.95 17.50 13.09
C GLU A 353 17.04 17.97 12.14
N GLU A 354 16.87 17.75 10.82
CA GLU A 354 17.77 18.26 9.77
C GLU A 354 17.94 19.79 9.79
N PHE A 355 17.01 20.51 10.41
CA PHE A 355 17.04 21.97 10.52
C PHE A 355 17.55 22.47 11.86
N ASN A 356 17.78 21.60 12.86
CA ASN A 356 18.24 22.02 14.18
C ASN A 356 19.57 22.80 14.07
N GLU A 357 20.54 22.27 13.33
CA GLU A 357 21.85 22.92 13.17
C GLU A 357 21.76 24.28 12.44
N ILE A 358 20.90 24.40 11.43
CA ILE A 358 20.70 25.68 10.70
C ILE A 358 20.09 26.72 11.65
N ILE A 359 19.10 26.32 12.44
CA ILE A 359 18.45 27.21 13.41
C ILE A 359 19.43 27.62 14.49
N ASP A 360 20.21 26.68 15.04
CA ASP A 360 21.17 26.92 16.12
C ASP A 360 22.29 27.86 15.68
N ARG A 361 22.84 27.68 14.45
CA ARG A 361 23.86 28.60 13.90
C ARG A 361 23.33 30.01 13.70
N ARG A 362 22.08 30.16 13.25
CA ARG A 362 21.44 31.48 13.14
C ARG A 362 21.12 32.09 14.49
N TRP A 363 20.85 31.27 15.50
CA TRP A 363 20.70 31.73 16.87
C TRP A 363 22.03 32.15 17.51
N SER A 364 23.13 31.47 17.22
CA SER A 364 24.46 31.82 17.75
C SER A 364 25.08 33.03 17.06
N GLY A 365 24.59 33.40 15.86
CA GLY A 365 25.13 34.50 15.06
C GLY A 365 26.38 34.12 14.26
N GLU A 366 26.57 32.81 14.00
CA GLU A 366 27.71 32.28 13.24
C GLU A 366 27.52 32.41 11.71
N GLU A 367 26.30 32.72 11.24
CA GLU A 367 26.01 33.09 9.85
C GLU A 367 25.68 34.59 9.76
N GLU A 368 26.71 35.45 9.63
CA GLU A 368 26.58 36.81 9.07
C GLU A 368 27.04 36.85 7.61
#